data_AF-F9PR23-F1
#
_entry.id   AF-F9PR23-F1
#
_cell.length_a   1.000
_cell.length_b   1.000
_cell.length_c   1.000
_cell.angle_alpha   90.00
_cell.angle_beta   90.00
_cell.angle_gamma   90.00
#
_symmetry.space_group_name_H-M   'P 1'
#
loop_
_entity.id
_entity.type
_entity.pdbx_description
1 polymer ?
#
loop_
_entity_poly.entity_id
_entity_poly.type
_entity_poly.pdbx_seq_one_letter_code
_entity_poly.pdbx_strand_id
1 'polypeptide(L)'
;MTDEESYNIGFKIGKFIFEYHKSFQGCDCGRWNKHYNYRINKFLHKYGLGQYRGNLDYVLLDFLERNKYCLKDRTCTTIIGLNGLEDIKITKDGKFQIVEEYKILRSDSYFEFRNLNLYYNNTNLLTGIVDGYFDNNVPRMFFKLLGVYTIIENLYDIFVENKDVDDEIINEKIKKINDIYDGFSSIYPIWYLKNKKF
;
A
#
# COMPACT_ATOMS: atom_id res chain seq x y z
N MET A 1 -10.33 -4.80 -22.40
CA MET A 1 -9.06 -4.05 -22.42
C MET A 1 -7.96 -5.07 -22.42
N THR A 2 -7.01 -4.96 -23.33
CA THR A 2 -5.84 -5.86 -23.38
C THR A 2 -4.91 -5.58 -22.19
N ASP A 3 -3.95 -6.46 -21.96
CA ASP A 3 -2.92 -6.26 -20.92
C ASP A 3 -2.11 -4.98 -21.17
N GLU A 4 -1.73 -4.73 -22.42
CA GLU A 4 -1.01 -3.51 -22.82
C GLU A 4 -1.85 -2.24 -22.66
N GLU A 5 -3.12 -2.27 -23.07
CA GLU A 5 -4.04 -1.15 -22.84
C GLU A 5 -4.20 -0.86 -21.34
N SER A 6 -4.31 -1.91 -20.52
CA SER A 6 -4.44 -1.82 -19.05
C SER A 6 -3.19 -1.22 -18.41
N TYR A 7 -2.00 -1.62 -18.86
CA TYR A 7 -0.74 -1.02 -18.43
C TYR A 7 -0.67 0.47 -18.82
N ASN A 8 -0.96 0.78 -20.08
CA ASN A 8 -0.86 2.15 -20.61
C ASN A 8 -1.82 3.12 -19.93
N ILE A 9 -3.06 2.71 -19.62
CA ILE A 9 -3.97 3.54 -18.84
C ILE A 9 -3.51 3.68 -17.39
N GLY A 10 -2.99 2.61 -16.79
CA GLY A 10 -2.36 2.65 -15.47
C GLY A 10 -1.23 3.68 -15.42
N PHE A 11 -0.36 3.68 -16.43
CA PHE A 11 0.75 4.63 -16.52
C PHE A 11 0.28 6.09 -16.54
N LYS A 12 -0.80 6.39 -17.27
CA LYS A 12 -1.42 7.72 -17.27
C LYS A 12 -2.00 8.09 -15.91
N ILE A 13 -2.64 7.15 -15.22
CA ILE A 13 -3.17 7.35 -13.86
C ILE A 13 -2.02 7.63 -12.89
N GLY A 14 -0.94 6.85 -12.93
CA GLY A 14 0.24 7.05 -12.10
C GLY A 14 0.83 8.45 -12.25
N LYS A 15 0.98 8.92 -13.50
CA LYS A 15 1.45 10.29 -13.79
C LYS A 15 0.50 11.35 -13.23
N PHE A 16 -0.80 11.14 -13.34
CA PHE A 16 -1.78 12.05 -12.76
C PHE A 16 -1.64 12.13 -11.23
N ILE A 17 -1.53 10.99 -10.55
CA ILE A 17 -1.36 10.94 -9.08
C ILE A 17 -0.07 11.69 -8.69
N PHE A 18 1.01 11.52 -9.45
CA PHE A 18 2.27 12.24 -9.21
C PHE A 18 2.11 13.75 -9.30
N GLU A 19 1.50 14.27 -10.37
CA GLU A 19 1.27 15.71 -10.52
C GLU A 19 0.32 16.28 -9.46
N TYR A 20 -0.70 15.50 -9.04
CA TYR A 20 -1.56 15.86 -7.92
C TYR A 20 -0.76 15.99 -6.62
N HIS A 21 0.01 14.96 -6.24
CA HIS A 21 0.85 15.00 -5.04
C HIS A 21 1.85 16.16 -5.07
N LYS A 22 2.49 16.39 -6.22
CA LYS A 22 3.44 17.49 -6.40
C LYS A 22 2.81 18.86 -6.15
N SER A 23 1.54 19.04 -6.53
CA SER A 23 0.80 20.30 -6.34
C SER A 23 0.51 20.64 -4.87
N PHE A 24 0.44 19.63 -3.99
CA PHE A 24 0.16 19.79 -2.55
C PHE A 24 1.35 19.41 -1.66
N GLN A 25 2.50 19.17 -2.27
CA GLN A 25 3.73 18.83 -1.59
C GLN A 25 4.09 19.96 -0.63
N GLY A 26 4.34 19.62 0.63
CA GLY A 26 4.96 20.57 1.55
C GLY A 26 6.24 19.99 2.12
N CYS A 27 6.91 20.83 2.90
CA CYS A 27 8.10 20.40 3.64
C CYS A 27 7.75 19.20 4.55
N ASP A 28 8.68 18.26 4.64
CA ASP A 28 8.60 17.24 5.69
C ASP A 28 8.57 17.95 7.05
N CYS A 29 7.59 17.58 7.87
CA CYS A 29 7.43 18.11 9.22
C CYS A 29 7.59 17.01 10.28
N GLY A 30 8.03 15.81 9.89
CA GLY A 30 8.19 14.63 10.75
C GLY A 30 6.89 14.06 11.30
N ARG A 31 5.74 14.71 11.03
CA ARG A 31 4.44 14.34 11.60
C ARG A 31 4.00 12.96 11.15
N TRP A 32 4.17 12.63 9.87
CA TRP A 32 3.79 11.31 9.36
C TRP A 32 4.64 10.21 9.99
N ASN A 33 5.96 10.40 10.02
CA ASN A 33 6.88 9.46 10.67
C ASN A 33 6.46 9.18 12.12
N LYS A 34 6.19 10.22 12.91
CA LYS A 34 5.76 10.08 14.32
C LYS A 34 4.39 9.41 14.45
N HIS A 35 3.43 9.82 13.62
CA HIS A 35 2.08 9.26 13.61
C HIS A 35 2.08 7.77 13.26
N TYR A 36 2.76 7.39 12.18
CA TYR A 36 2.72 6.03 11.69
C TYR A 36 3.56 5.08 12.55
N ASN A 37 4.70 5.54 13.09
CA ASN A 37 5.43 4.75 14.10
C ASN A 37 4.59 4.54 15.37
N TYR A 38 3.82 5.54 15.81
CA TYR A 38 2.89 5.33 16.92
C TYR A 38 1.85 4.25 16.60
N ARG A 39 1.27 4.25 15.39
CA ARG A 39 0.34 3.20 14.95
C ARG A 39 1.00 1.82 14.97
N ILE A 40 2.19 1.68 14.39
CA ILE A 40 2.94 0.41 14.39
C ILE A 40 3.23 -0.06 15.82
N ASN A 41 3.73 0.83 16.69
CA ASN A 41 4.07 0.45 18.06
C ASN A 41 2.83 0.06 18.87
N LYS A 42 1.69 0.76 18.69
CA LYS A 42 0.41 0.40 19.33
C LYS A 42 -0.07 -0.96 18.83
N PHE A 43 0.04 -1.23 17.52
CA PHE A 43 -0.25 -2.53 16.91
C PHE A 43 0.58 -3.65 17.53
N LEU A 44 1.91 -3.52 17.54
CA LEU A 44 2.82 -4.53 18.08
C LEU A 44 2.57 -4.77 19.58
N HIS A 45 2.34 -3.70 20.34
CA HIS A 45 2.01 -3.80 21.76
C HIS A 45 0.71 -4.57 22.01
N LYS A 46 -0.36 -4.23 21.27
CA LYS A 46 -1.66 -4.89 21.41
C LYS A 46 -1.63 -6.34 20.95
N TYR A 47 -0.98 -6.63 19.84
CA TYR A 47 -0.71 -8.00 19.39
C TYR A 47 0.03 -8.81 20.47
N GLY A 48 1.10 -8.25 21.06
CA GLY A 48 1.89 -8.91 22.10
C GLY A 48 1.11 -9.22 23.38
N LEU A 49 0.17 -8.35 23.76
CA LEU A 49 -0.74 -8.58 24.90
C LEU A 49 -1.89 -9.54 24.58
N GLY A 50 -2.24 -9.70 23.31
CA GLY A 50 -3.33 -10.57 22.86
C GLY A 50 -2.96 -12.06 22.91
N GLN A 51 -3.97 -12.92 22.83
CA GLN A 51 -3.82 -14.38 22.87
C GLN A 51 -3.59 -15.03 21.50
N TYR A 52 -3.99 -14.38 20.41
CA TYR A 52 -3.83 -14.89 19.05
C TYR A 52 -2.37 -15.23 18.74
N ARG A 53 -2.10 -16.44 18.26
CA ARG A 53 -0.79 -16.87 17.76
C ARG A 53 -0.98 -17.67 16.48
N GLY A 54 -0.57 -17.10 15.35
CA GLY A 54 -0.68 -17.72 14.03
C GLY A 54 0.64 -18.38 13.59
N ASN A 55 0.59 -19.11 12.48
CA ASN A 55 1.79 -19.75 11.91
C ASN A 55 2.62 -18.82 11.00
N LEU A 56 2.06 -17.68 10.58
CA LEU A 56 2.67 -16.77 9.60
C LEU A 56 2.83 -15.33 10.12
N ASP A 57 2.41 -15.07 11.36
CA ASP A 57 2.46 -13.74 11.96
C ASP A 57 3.90 -13.24 12.14
N TYR A 58 4.84 -14.12 12.52
CA TYR A 58 6.25 -13.78 12.69
C TYR A 58 6.88 -13.18 11.42
N VAL A 59 6.47 -13.62 10.23
CA VAL A 59 6.97 -13.11 8.95
C VAL A 59 6.58 -11.64 8.79
N LEU A 60 5.34 -11.29 9.13
CA LEU A 60 4.84 -9.91 9.07
C LEU A 60 5.53 -9.02 10.09
N LEU A 61 5.69 -9.51 11.33
CA LEU A 61 6.35 -8.77 12.41
C LEU A 61 7.81 -8.47 12.07
N ASP A 62 8.53 -9.45 11.56
CA ASP A 62 9.92 -9.29 11.11
C ASP A 62 10.03 -8.34 9.91
N PHE A 63 9.08 -8.39 8.96
CA PHE A 63 9.03 -7.42 7.88
C PHE A 63 8.79 -5.99 8.39
N LEU A 64 7.88 -5.79 9.34
CA LEU A 64 7.63 -4.48 9.96
C LEU A 64 8.88 -3.95 10.66
N GLU A 65 9.54 -4.75 11.49
CA GLU A 65 10.73 -4.34 12.22
C GLU A 65 11.87 -3.93 11.28
N ARG A 66 12.11 -4.74 10.25
CA ARG A 66 13.17 -4.48 9.25
C ARG A 66 12.89 -3.29 8.37
N ASN A 67 11.64 -2.83 8.22
CA ASN A 67 11.28 -1.79 7.26
C ASN A 67 10.64 -0.52 7.85
N LYS A 68 10.25 -0.48 9.14
CA LYS A 68 9.67 0.74 9.76
C LYS A 68 10.59 1.96 9.69
N TYR A 69 11.91 1.76 9.60
CA TYR A 69 12.88 2.84 9.44
C TYR A 69 12.65 3.66 8.16
N CYS A 70 12.00 3.09 7.15
CA CYS A 70 11.67 3.73 5.88
C CYS A 70 10.69 4.91 6.06
N LEU A 71 10.00 5.01 7.20
CA LEU A 71 9.08 6.12 7.51
C LEU A 71 9.79 7.45 7.82
N LYS A 72 11.11 7.44 7.99
CA LYS A 72 11.91 8.65 8.21
C LYS A 72 12.01 9.47 6.93
N ASP A 73 12.10 10.79 7.12
CA ASP A 73 12.38 11.78 6.07
C ASP A 73 11.43 11.69 4.86
N ARG A 74 10.17 11.35 5.14
CA ARG A 74 9.13 11.18 4.12
C ARG A 74 8.47 12.51 3.83
N THR A 75 8.44 12.86 2.55
CA THR A 75 7.70 14.02 2.09
C THR A 75 6.20 13.82 2.29
N CYS A 76 5.57 14.73 3.06
CA CYS A 76 4.14 14.77 3.20
C CYS A 76 3.47 15.57 2.07
N THR A 77 2.39 15.02 1.54
CA THR A 77 1.49 15.67 0.57
C THR A 77 0.04 15.49 1.01
N THR A 78 -0.87 16.27 0.44
CA THR A 78 -2.27 15.85 0.37
C THR A 78 -2.37 14.73 -0.65
N ILE A 79 -2.88 13.58 -0.21
CA ILE A 79 -3.16 12.44 -1.10
C ILE A 79 -4.62 12.53 -1.58
N ILE A 80 -4.92 11.87 -2.68
CA ILE A 80 -6.29 11.72 -3.20
C ILE A 80 -7.08 10.80 -2.25
N GLY A 81 -6.42 9.78 -1.70
CA GLY A 81 -7.00 8.90 -0.70
C GLY A 81 -7.78 7.75 -1.32
N LEU A 82 -7.32 7.23 -2.46
CA LEU A 82 -7.88 6.04 -3.10
C LEU A 82 -7.96 4.90 -2.07
N ASN A 83 -9.14 4.33 -1.93
CA ASN A 83 -9.38 3.11 -1.15
C ASN A 83 -9.13 1.88 -2.00
N GLY A 84 -9.37 1.97 -3.30
CA GLY A 84 -9.26 0.85 -4.22
C GLY A 84 -9.32 1.21 -5.70
N LEU A 85 -9.30 0.21 -6.56
CA LEU A 85 -9.44 0.41 -8.00
C LEU A 85 -10.86 0.82 -8.41
N GLU A 86 -11.85 0.52 -7.58
CA GLU A 86 -13.25 0.96 -7.76
C GLU A 86 -13.41 2.48 -7.75
N ASP A 87 -12.48 3.21 -7.11
CA ASP A 87 -12.45 4.67 -7.13
C ASP A 87 -11.96 5.22 -8.48
N ILE A 88 -11.48 4.35 -9.38
CA ILE A 88 -10.96 4.72 -10.70
C ILE A 88 -11.90 4.15 -11.77
N LYS A 89 -12.73 5.01 -12.34
CA LYS A 89 -13.59 4.65 -13.47
C LYS A 89 -12.83 4.80 -14.77
N ILE A 90 -12.60 3.69 -15.47
CA ILE A 90 -11.95 3.68 -16.80
C ILE A 90 -13.02 3.49 -17.88
N THR A 91 -13.04 4.40 -18.86
CA THR A 91 -13.96 4.34 -20.00
C THR A 91 -13.37 3.54 -21.15
N LYS A 92 -14.23 3.08 -22.07
CA LYS A 92 -13.81 2.27 -23.23
C LYS A 92 -12.86 3.01 -24.18
N ASP A 93 -12.89 4.34 -24.21
CA ASP A 93 -12.00 5.19 -25.01
C ASP A 93 -10.66 5.50 -24.32
N GLY A 94 -10.33 4.81 -23.21
CA GLY A 94 -9.04 4.94 -22.53
C GLY A 94 -8.88 6.25 -21.77
N LYS A 95 -10.00 6.84 -21.31
CA LYS A 95 -10.00 7.92 -20.31
C LYS A 95 -10.28 7.32 -18.94
N PHE A 96 -9.90 8.06 -17.90
CA PHE A 96 -10.22 7.69 -16.53
C PHE A 96 -10.79 8.88 -15.77
N GLN A 97 -11.58 8.59 -14.75
CA GLN A 97 -12.06 9.54 -13.77
C GLN A 97 -11.84 8.94 -12.39
N ILE A 98 -11.32 9.75 -11.47
CA ILE A 98 -11.26 9.38 -10.06
C ILE A 98 -12.54 9.86 -9.38
N VAL A 99 -13.22 8.96 -8.69
CA VAL A 99 -14.38 9.27 -7.86
C VAL A 99 -13.87 9.60 -6.47
N GLU A 100 -13.96 10.87 -6.10
CA GLU A 100 -13.50 11.36 -4.80
C GLU A 100 -14.66 11.42 -3.81
N GLU A 101 -14.50 10.77 -2.64
CA GLU A 101 -15.26 11.12 -1.46
C GLU A 101 -14.33 11.93 -0.55
N TYR A 102 -14.51 13.27 -0.58
CA TYR A 102 -13.66 14.26 0.10
C TYR A 102 -13.15 13.79 1.47
N LYS A 103 -11.87 13.43 1.54
CA LYS A 103 -11.11 13.33 2.79
C LYS A 103 -9.75 13.97 2.56
N ILE A 104 -9.59 15.22 2.99
CA ILE A 104 -8.28 15.87 3.00
C ILE A 104 -7.38 15.09 3.97
N LEU A 105 -6.53 14.23 3.43
CA LEU A 105 -5.59 13.43 4.20
C LEU A 105 -4.16 13.84 3.83
N ARG A 106 -3.46 14.44 4.80
CA ARG A 106 -2.05 14.79 4.66
C ARG A 106 -1.17 13.64 5.18
N SER A 107 -0.43 12.99 4.29
CA SER A 107 0.35 11.78 4.58
C SER A 107 1.61 11.68 3.72
N ASP A 108 2.44 10.65 3.95
CA ASP A 108 3.46 10.24 2.98
C ASP A 108 2.81 9.91 1.63
N SER A 109 3.38 10.41 0.54
CA SER A 109 2.85 10.19 -0.80
C SER A 109 2.70 8.72 -1.18
N TYR A 110 3.50 7.82 -0.58
CA TYR A 110 3.39 6.38 -0.85
C TYR A 110 2.16 5.74 -0.17
N PHE A 111 1.55 6.40 0.81
CA PHE A 111 0.35 5.92 1.50
C PHE A 111 -0.89 5.90 0.59
N GLU A 112 -0.89 6.69 -0.49
CA GLU A 112 -1.89 6.60 -1.57
C GLU A 112 -2.08 5.15 -2.06
N PHE A 113 -0.99 4.39 -2.12
CA PHE A 113 -0.98 3.05 -2.70
C PHE A 113 -1.24 1.92 -1.70
N ARG A 114 -1.50 2.22 -0.43
CA ARG A 114 -1.56 1.26 0.69
C ARG A 114 -2.43 0.01 0.44
N ASN A 115 -3.50 0.16 -0.35
CA ASN A 115 -4.46 -0.89 -0.67
C ASN A 115 -4.26 -1.54 -2.03
N LEU A 116 -3.34 -1.06 -2.89
CA LEU A 116 -3.16 -1.61 -4.24
C LEU A 116 -2.87 -3.11 -4.24
N ASN A 117 -2.14 -3.60 -3.23
CA ASN A 117 -1.84 -5.02 -3.05
C ASN A 117 -3.08 -5.92 -2.97
N LEU A 118 -4.23 -5.38 -2.55
CA LEU A 118 -5.49 -6.14 -2.45
C LEU A 118 -6.12 -6.42 -3.82
N TYR A 119 -5.68 -5.72 -4.87
CA TYR A 119 -6.22 -5.82 -6.22
C TYR A 119 -5.31 -6.64 -7.14
N TYR A 120 -4.57 -7.60 -6.60
CA TYR A 120 -3.54 -8.39 -7.29
C TYR A 120 -4.02 -9.14 -8.55
N ASN A 121 -5.32 -9.20 -8.81
CA ASN A 121 -5.88 -9.73 -10.06
C ASN A 121 -5.75 -8.75 -11.25
N ASN A 122 -5.51 -7.46 -11.00
CA ASN A 122 -5.40 -6.40 -12.03
C ASN A 122 -3.93 -6.03 -12.30
N THR A 123 -3.08 -7.04 -12.46
CA THR A 123 -1.62 -6.88 -12.38
C THR A 123 -1.03 -5.84 -13.36
N ASN A 124 -1.48 -5.84 -14.62
CA ASN A 124 -1.00 -4.89 -15.65
C ASN A 124 -1.36 -3.44 -15.30
N LEU A 125 -2.60 -3.21 -14.86
CA LEU A 125 -3.07 -1.89 -14.44
C LEU A 125 -2.28 -1.37 -13.22
N LEU A 126 -2.11 -2.21 -12.19
CA LEU A 126 -1.35 -1.87 -10.99
C LEU A 126 0.11 -1.55 -11.30
N THR A 127 0.74 -2.37 -12.16
CA THR A 127 2.12 -2.15 -12.60
C THR A 127 2.24 -0.83 -13.34
N GLY A 128 1.32 -0.55 -14.27
CA GLY A 128 1.23 0.73 -14.96
C GLY A 128 1.09 1.91 -14.00
N ILE A 129 0.20 1.83 -13.00
CA ILE A 129 0.02 2.90 -12.00
C ILE A 129 1.32 3.19 -11.26
N VAL A 130 2.00 2.16 -10.76
CA VAL A 130 3.25 2.34 -10.01
C VAL A 130 4.36 2.86 -10.92
N ASP A 131 4.58 2.25 -12.08
CA ASP A 131 5.61 2.70 -13.02
C ASP A 131 5.33 4.12 -13.50
N GLY A 132 4.09 4.47 -13.80
CA GLY A 132 3.69 5.82 -14.21
C GLY A 132 3.95 6.87 -13.14
N TYR A 133 3.70 6.55 -11.87
CA TYR A 133 3.94 7.47 -10.75
C TYR A 133 5.43 7.80 -10.57
N PHE A 134 6.32 6.85 -10.86
CA PHE A 134 7.76 7.01 -10.74
C PHE A 134 8.48 7.21 -12.09
N ASP A 135 7.74 7.38 -13.18
CA ASP A 135 8.26 7.41 -14.55
C ASP A 135 9.27 6.28 -14.81
N ASN A 136 8.86 5.05 -14.51
CA ASN A 136 9.61 3.79 -14.55
C ASN A 136 10.78 3.64 -13.54
N ASN A 137 11.10 4.68 -12.78
CA ASN A 137 12.21 4.67 -11.82
C ASN A 137 11.75 4.37 -10.39
N VAL A 138 11.06 3.24 -10.20
CA VAL A 138 10.43 2.89 -8.93
C VAL A 138 11.49 2.57 -7.85
N PRO A 139 11.58 3.34 -6.76
CA PRO A 139 12.59 3.12 -5.74
C PRO A 139 12.26 1.88 -4.91
N ARG A 140 13.28 1.10 -4.52
CA ARG A 140 13.10 -0.04 -3.58
C ARG A 140 12.38 0.34 -2.30
N MET A 141 12.59 1.58 -1.83
CA MET A 141 11.96 2.14 -0.64
C MET A 141 10.43 2.15 -0.75
N PHE A 142 9.88 2.38 -1.96
CA PHE A 142 8.45 2.35 -2.21
C PHE A 142 7.87 0.99 -1.85
N PHE A 143 8.45 -0.10 -2.34
CA PHE A 143 7.94 -1.45 -2.09
C PHE A 143 8.04 -1.88 -0.63
N LYS A 144 9.10 -1.46 0.06
CA LYS A 144 9.24 -1.65 1.51
C LYS A 144 8.10 -0.98 2.28
N LEU A 145 7.84 0.29 1.99
CA LEU A 145 6.77 1.05 2.63
C LEU A 145 5.39 0.55 2.24
N LEU A 146 5.18 0.15 0.99
CA LEU A 146 3.94 -0.46 0.54
C LEU A 146 3.63 -1.72 1.37
N GLY A 147 4.63 -2.57 1.64
CA GLY A 147 4.45 -3.73 2.52
C GLY A 147 4.10 -3.35 3.95
N VAL A 148 4.79 -2.35 4.52
CA VAL A 148 4.48 -1.82 5.86
C VAL A 148 3.05 -1.31 5.93
N TYR A 149 2.63 -0.51 4.95
CA TYR A 149 1.27 0.03 4.87
C TYR A 149 0.23 -1.08 4.68
N THR A 150 0.46 -2.03 3.76
CA THR A 150 -0.47 -3.14 3.56
C THR A 150 -0.68 -3.96 4.84
N ILE A 151 0.39 -4.28 5.57
CA ILE A 151 0.27 -5.04 6.84
C ILE A 151 -0.56 -4.26 7.86
N ILE A 152 -0.18 -3.00 8.13
CA ILE A 152 -0.81 -2.20 9.18
C ILE A 152 -2.26 -1.88 8.82
N GLU A 153 -2.54 -1.40 7.60
CA GLU A 153 -3.91 -1.01 7.24
C GLU A 153 -4.90 -2.19 7.24
N ASN A 154 -4.43 -3.42 7.00
CA ASN A 154 -5.31 -4.59 6.95
C ASN A 154 -5.53 -5.30 8.29
N LEU A 155 -4.60 -5.11 9.25
CA LEU A 155 -4.61 -5.82 10.53
C LEU A 155 -4.78 -4.91 11.74
N TYR A 156 -4.57 -3.59 11.61
CA TYR A 156 -4.59 -2.67 12.74
C TYR A 156 -5.88 -2.75 13.54
N ASP A 157 -7.04 -2.68 12.87
CA ASP A 157 -8.35 -2.71 13.52
C ASP A 157 -8.62 -4.01 14.28
N ILE A 158 -8.08 -5.14 13.81
CA ILE A 158 -8.28 -6.45 14.43
C ILE A 158 -7.60 -6.45 15.80
N PHE A 159 -6.32 -6.11 15.83
CA PHE A 159 -5.53 -6.22 17.06
C PHE A 159 -5.68 -5.01 17.98
N VAL A 160 -5.92 -3.82 17.44
CA VAL A 160 -5.90 -2.56 18.22
C VAL A 160 -7.28 -2.11 18.65
N GLU A 161 -8.26 -2.15 17.73
CA GLU A 161 -9.63 -1.71 18.00
C GLU A 161 -10.49 -2.85 18.58
N ASN A 162 -9.87 -3.99 18.89
CA ASN A 162 -10.42 -5.12 19.62
C ASN A 162 -11.75 -5.62 19.03
N LYS A 163 -11.78 -5.73 17.70
CA LYS A 163 -12.87 -6.42 17.01
C LYS A 163 -12.75 -7.89 17.41
N ASP A 164 -13.77 -8.44 18.05
CA ASP A 164 -13.87 -9.86 18.36
C ASP A 164 -13.97 -10.63 17.03
N VAL A 165 -12.80 -10.97 16.48
CA VAL A 165 -12.63 -11.57 15.16
C VAL A 165 -12.04 -12.95 15.39
N ASP A 166 -12.68 -13.95 14.80
CA ASP A 166 -12.24 -15.34 14.86
C ASP A 166 -10.80 -15.49 14.34
N ASP A 167 -9.98 -16.24 15.06
CA ASP A 167 -8.60 -16.59 14.70
C ASP A 167 -8.49 -17.13 13.27
N GLU A 168 -9.50 -17.87 12.77
CA GLU A 168 -9.54 -18.35 11.39
C GLU A 168 -9.56 -17.18 10.39
N ILE A 169 -10.36 -16.15 10.63
CA ILE A 169 -10.43 -14.95 9.79
C ILE A 169 -9.11 -14.17 9.84
N ILE A 170 -8.49 -14.10 11.03
CA ILE A 170 -7.17 -13.47 11.18
C ILE A 170 -6.13 -14.23 10.34
N ASN A 171 -6.11 -15.56 10.44
CA ASN A 171 -5.21 -16.43 9.68
C ASN A 171 -5.40 -16.25 8.16
N GLU A 172 -6.63 -16.18 7.67
CA GLU A 172 -6.91 -15.92 6.25
C GLU A 172 -6.36 -14.58 5.78
N LYS A 173 -6.52 -13.52 6.57
CA LYS A 173 -6.01 -12.18 6.24
C LYS A 173 -4.48 -12.16 6.21
N ILE A 174 -3.83 -12.77 7.21
CA ILE A 174 -2.37 -12.88 7.25
C ILE A 174 -1.86 -13.69 6.07
N LYS A 175 -2.49 -14.82 5.76
CA LYS A 175 -2.13 -15.66 4.61
C LYS A 175 -2.26 -14.88 3.29
N LYS A 176 -3.34 -14.15 3.07
CA LYS A 176 -3.51 -13.30 1.87
C LYS A 176 -2.38 -12.28 1.71
N ILE A 177 -1.99 -11.61 2.79
CA ILE A 177 -0.86 -10.67 2.76
C ILE A 177 0.45 -11.40 2.46
N ASN A 178 0.68 -12.55 3.11
CA ASN A 178 1.87 -13.36 2.91
C ASN A 178 2.00 -13.86 1.45
N ASP A 179 0.91 -14.30 0.85
CA ASP A 179 0.87 -14.80 -0.53
C ASP A 179 1.16 -13.70 -1.56
N ILE A 180 0.73 -12.45 -1.31
CA ILE A 180 1.04 -11.28 -2.18
C ILE A 180 2.56 -11.05 -2.28
N TYR A 181 3.31 -11.41 -1.24
CA TYR A 181 4.75 -11.23 -1.16
C TYR A 181 5.55 -12.54 -1.26
N ASP A 182 4.89 -13.65 -1.64
CA ASP A 182 5.51 -14.98 -1.70
C ASP A 182 6.31 -15.32 -0.43
N GLY A 183 5.65 -15.23 0.72
CA GLY A 183 6.29 -15.47 2.01
C GLY A 183 7.24 -14.35 2.47
N PHE A 184 7.13 -13.16 1.88
CA PHE A 184 8.11 -12.06 2.08
C PHE A 184 9.55 -12.48 1.75
N SER A 185 9.71 -13.40 0.79
CA SER A 185 11.01 -13.74 0.18
C SER A 185 11.64 -12.53 -0.53
N SER A 186 10.81 -11.54 -0.86
CA SER A 186 11.17 -10.30 -1.55
C SER A 186 10.37 -9.11 -0.98
N ILE A 187 10.88 -7.89 -1.22
CA ILE A 187 10.13 -6.65 -0.97
C ILE A 187 9.09 -6.39 -2.05
N TYR A 188 9.22 -7.03 -3.22
CA TYR A 188 8.36 -6.80 -4.37
C TYR A 188 7.15 -7.74 -4.32
N PRO A 189 5.91 -7.22 -4.44
CA PRO A 189 4.73 -8.06 -4.59
C PRO A 189 4.80 -8.92 -5.86
N ILE A 190 4.21 -10.11 -5.83
CA ILE A 190 4.18 -11.05 -6.96
C ILE A 190 3.56 -10.45 -8.23
N TRP A 191 2.57 -9.57 -8.08
CA TRP A 191 1.90 -8.93 -9.21
C TRP A 191 2.83 -7.95 -9.95
N TYR A 192 3.79 -7.34 -9.24
CA TYR A 192 4.77 -6.44 -9.84
C TYR A 192 5.91 -7.22 -10.50
N LEU A 193 6.38 -8.30 -9.85
CA LEU A 193 7.43 -9.17 -10.40
C LEU A 193 7.03 -9.84 -11.72
N LYS A 194 5.76 -10.25 -11.86
CA LYS A 194 5.26 -10.88 -13.08
C LYS A 194 5.31 -9.98 -14.32
N ASN A 195 5.19 -8.67 -14.14
CA ASN A 195 5.08 -7.71 -15.24
C ASN A 195 6.38 -6.95 -15.51
N LYS A 196 7.34 -7.01 -14.58
CA LYS A 196 8.62 -6.33 -14.76
C LYS A 196 9.48 -7.08 -15.77
N LYS A 197 9.70 -6.47 -16.93
CA LYS A 197 10.77 -6.86 -17.84
C LYS A 197 12.08 -6.31 -17.26
N PHE A 198 12.90 -7.20 -16.72
CA PHE A 198 14.26 -6.87 -16.26
C PHE A 198 15.21 -6.68 -17.44
#